data_AF-A0A2M6ZMW9-F1
#
_entry.id   AF-A0A2M6ZMW9-F1
#
_cell.length_a   1.000
_cell.length_b   1.000
_cell.length_c   1.000
_cell.angle_alpha   90.00
_cell.angle_beta   90.00
_cell.angle_gamma   90.00
#
_symmetry.space_group_name_H-M   'P 1'
#
loop_
_entity.id
_entity.type
_entity.pdbx_description
1 polymer ?
#
loop_
_entity_poly.entity_id
_entity_poly.type
_entity_poly.pdbx_seq_one_letter_code
_entity_poly.pdbx_strand_id
1 'polypeptide(L)'
;MLTRQELQKIARARLQDAEALYQSSRYDGSIYLCGYAIEIGLKYKICKTLRWKDFPPNGSFQGLQSFKTHSLDVLLKLSGAEDKIFWCNGR
;
A
#
# COMPACT_ATOMS: atom_id res chain seq x y z
N MET A 1 -3.13 9.48 -13.30
CA MET A 1 -1.86 9.13 -12.60
C MET A 1 -1.95 9.70 -11.19
N LEU A 2 -1.56 8.94 -10.17
CA LEU A 2 -1.59 9.40 -8.78
C LEU A 2 -0.20 9.87 -8.36
N THR A 3 -0.10 11.08 -7.81
CA THR A 3 1.17 11.57 -7.27
C THR A 3 1.51 10.83 -5.98
N ARG A 4 2.78 10.90 -5.57
CA ARG A 4 3.20 10.37 -4.26
C ARG A 4 2.41 10.97 -3.09
N GLN A 5 2.07 12.25 -3.17
CA GLN A 5 1.28 12.93 -2.13
C GLN A 5 -0.16 12.42 -2.10
N GLU A 6 -0.76 12.18 -3.28
CA GLU A 6 -2.11 11.61 -3.37
C GLU A 6 -2.15 10.17 -2.83
N LEU A 7 -1.17 9.33 -3.15
CA LEU A 7 -1.08 7.98 -2.56
C LEU A 7 -1.00 8.02 -1.03
N GLN A 8 -0.18 8.92 -0.48
CA GLN A 8 -0.07 9.07 0.97
C GLN A 8 -1.39 9.55 1.60
N LYS A 9 -2.09 10.48 0.94
CA LYS A 9 -3.38 11.00 1.41
C LYS A 9 -4.45 9.91 1.40
N ILE A 10 -4.56 9.14 0.31
CA ILE A 10 -5.54 8.04 0.19
C ILE A 10 -5.24 6.95 1.22
N ALA A 11 -3.98 6.55 1.40
CA ALA A 11 -3.61 5.54 2.40
C ALA A 11 -4.03 5.96 3.82
N ARG A 12 -3.80 7.23 4.18
CA ARG A 12 -4.21 7.76 5.48
C ARG A 12 -5.73 7.82 5.64
N ALA A 13 -6.45 8.28 4.62
CA ALA A 13 -7.91 8.31 4.64
C ALA A 13 -8.49 6.90 4.84
N ARG A 14 -7.96 5.89 4.13
CA ARG A 14 -8.43 4.50 4.26
C ARG A 14 -8.11 3.87 5.62
N LEU A 15 -7.00 4.26 6.24
CA LEU A 15 -6.69 3.85 7.60
C LEU A 15 -7.68 4.47 8.61
N GLN A 16 -8.02 5.75 8.44
CA GLN A 16 -9.03 6.41 9.28
C GLN A 16 -10.42 5.77 9.11
N ASP A 17 -10.80 5.44 7.87
CA ASP A 17 -12.05 4.72 7.58
C ASP A 17 -12.05 3.34 8.27
N ALA A 18 -10.92 2.63 8.22
CA ALA A 18 -10.76 1.33 8.87
C ALA A 18 -10.90 1.44 10.40
N GLU A 19 -10.35 2.48 11.00
CA GLU A 19 -10.46 2.77 12.43
C GLU A 19 -11.91 3.07 12.84
N ALA A 20 -12.64 3.87 12.04
CA ALA A 20 -14.05 4.13 12.26
C ALA A 20 -14.91 2.84 12.15
N LEU A 21 -14.60 1.97 11.20
CA LEU A 21 -15.27 0.66 11.09
C LEU A 21 -14.95 -0.26 12.26
N TYR A 22 -13.72 -0.23 12.77
CA TYR A 22 -13.34 -0.98 13.96
C TYR A 22 -14.13 -0.53 15.19
N GLN A 23 -14.20 0.78 15.42
CA GLN A 23 -14.95 1.37 16.53
C GLN A 23 -16.45 1.06 16.46
N SER A 24 -17.00 0.90 15.26
CA SER A 24 -18.39 0.48 15.03
C SER A 24 -18.60 -1.05 15.02
N SER A 25 -17.61 -1.83 15.46
CA SER A 25 -17.64 -3.31 15.49
C SER A 25 -17.85 -3.97 14.12
N ARG A 26 -17.57 -3.26 13.02
CA ARG A 26 -17.62 -3.79 11.65
C ARG A 26 -16.24 -4.32 11.23
N TYR A 27 -15.82 -5.40 11.88
CA TYR A 27 -14.45 -5.92 11.78
C TYR A 27 -14.06 -6.33 10.36
N ASP A 28 -14.94 -7.02 9.62
CA ASP A 28 -14.63 -7.46 8.25
C ASP A 28 -14.30 -6.28 7.32
N GLY A 29 -15.11 -5.21 7.41
CA GLY A 29 -14.89 -4.00 6.64
C GLY A 29 -13.64 -3.24 7.10
N SER A 30 -13.38 -3.21 8.41
CA SER A 30 -12.16 -2.61 8.97
C SER A 30 -10.90 -3.31 8.47
N ILE A 31 -10.86 -4.64 8.52
CA ILE A 31 -9.73 -5.45 8.06
C ILE A 31 -9.49 -5.23 6.57
N TYR A 32 -10.55 -5.26 5.76
CA TYR A 32 -10.46 -5.01 4.33
C TYR A 32 -9.88 -3.62 4.01
N LEU A 33 -10.39 -2.56 4.66
CA LEU A 33 -9.89 -1.20 4.45
C LEU A 33 -8.47 -1.01 4.96
N CYS A 34 -8.10 -1.66 6.07
CA CYS A 34 -6.75 -1.66 6.59
C CYS A 34 -5.77 -2.31 5.59
N GLY A 35 -6.13 -3.47 5.03
CA GLY A 35 -5.34 -4.13 3.98
C GLY A 35 -5.16 -3.23 2.75
N TYR A 36 -6.22 -2.55 2.33
CA TYR A 36 -6.16 -1.60 1.22
C TYR A 36 -5.27 -0.39 1.53
N ALA A 37 -5.32 0.15 2.75
CA ALA A 37 -4.44 1.24 3.19
C ALA A 37 -2.95 0.84 3.14
N ILE A 38 -2.62 -0.39 3.55
CA ILE A 38 -1.27 -0.94 3.47
C ILE A 38 -0.83 -1.08 2.01
N GLU A 39 -1.69 -1.61 1.13
CA GLU A 39 -1.41 -1.76 -0.31
C GLU A 39 -0.99 -0.41 -0.94
N ILE A 40 -1.74 0.65 -0.65
CA ILE A 40 -1.46 2.00 -1.14
C ILE A 40 -0.17 2.55 -0.54
N GLY A 41 0.07 2.29 0.76
CA GLY A 41 1.30 2.66 1.45
C GLY A 41 2.55 2.02 0.84
N LEU A 42 2.47 0.75 0.45
CA LEU A 42 3.54 0.05 -0.27
C LEU A 42 3.78 0.64 -1.65
N LYS A 43 2.72 0.97 -2.40
CA LYS A 43 2.84 1.69 -3.69
C LYS A 43 3.54 3.04 -3.54
N TYR A 44 3.22 3.80 -2.49
CA TYR A 44 3.92 5.04 -2.15
C TYR A 44 5.41 4.79 -1.88
N LYS A 45 5.74 3.75 -1.09
CA LYS A 45 7.14 3.38 -0.80
C LYS A 45 7.89 3.01 -2.06
N ILE A 46 7.29 2.25 -2.97
CA ILE A 46 7.90 1.89 -4.26
C ILE A 46 8.21 3.13 -5.08
N CYS A 47 7.29 4.09 -5.19
CA CYS A 47 7.57 5.37 -5.84
C CYS A 47 8.72 6.12 -5.18
N LYS A 48 8.86 6.05 -3.85
CA LYS A 48 9.97 6.65 -3.11
C LYS A 48 11.30 5.95 -3.42
N THR A 49 11.31 4.61 -3.40
CA THR A 49 12.51 3.78 -3.63
C THR A 49 13.00 3.90 -5.07
N LEU A 50 12.10 3.82 -6.04
CA LEU A 50 12.42 3.89 -7.48
C LEU A 50 12.49 5.33 -8.03
N ARG A 51 12.33 6.34 -7.17
CA ARG A 51 12.32 7.78 -7.52
C ARG A 51 11.29 8.15 -8.60
N TRP A 52 10.15 7.45 -8.66
CA TRP A 52 9.04 7.78 -9.56
C TRP A 52 8.29 9.02 -9.06
N LYS A 53 7.96 9.93 -9.99
CA LYS A 53 7.13 11.11 -9.68
C LYS A 53 5.67 10.72 -9.40
N ASP A 54 5.13 9.84 -10.24
CA ASP A 54 3.73 9.44 -10.24
C ASP A 54 3.59 7.92 -10.38
N PHE A 55 2.42 7.41 -9.99
CA PHE A 55 2.07 6.01 -10.06
C PHE A 55 0.81 5.80 -10.90
N PRO A 56 0.81 4.87 -11.88
CA PRO A 56 1.99 4.27 -12.52
C PRO A 56 2.78 5.30 -13.36
N PRO A 57 4.10 5.14 -13.52
CA PRO A 57 4.96 6.15 -14.15
C PRO A 57 4.63 6.44 -15.62
N ASN A 58 4.02 5.49 -16.35
CA ASN A 58 3.79 5.59 -17.80
C ASN A 58 2.29 5.53 -18.18
N GLY A 59 1.38 5.66 -17.21
CA GLY A 59 -0.08 5.63 -17.44
C GLY A 59 -0.64 4.25 -17.79
N SER A 60 0.21 3.32 -18.26
CA SER A 60 -0.12 1.92 -18.48
C SER A 60 0.53 1.03 -17.42
N PHE A 61 -0.25 0.10 -16.88
CA PHE A 61 0.23 -1.05 -16.10
C PHE A 61 0.88 -2.13 -16.99
N GLN A 62 1.22 -1.82 -18.25
CA GLN A 62 1.90 -2.75 -19.15
C GLN A 62 3.29 -3.07 -18.57
N GLY A 63 3.46 -4.30 -18.08
CA GLY A 63 4.64 -4.76 -17.34
C GLY A 63 4.54 -4.67 -15.81
N LEU A 64 3.48 -4.07 -15.26
CA LEU A 64 3.23 -3.88 -13.81
C LEU A 64 1.98 -4.66 -13.37
N GLN A 65 1.73 -5.84 -13.94
CA GLN A 65 0.64 -6.73 -13.50
C GLN A 65 0.78 -7.09 -12.01
N SER A 66 2.03 -7.09 -11.51
CA SER A 66 2.47 -7.19 -10.11
C SER A 66 1.90 -6.10 -9.17
N PHE A 67 1.43 -4.99 -9.73
CA PHE A 67 0.82 -3.87 -8.99
C PHE A 67 -0.70 -3.77 -9.16
N LYS A 68 -1.22 -4.52 -10.14
CA LYS A 68 -2.63 -4.83 -10.32
C LYS A 68 -3.05 -6.03 -9.45
N THR A 69 -2.08 -6.84 -9.06
CA THR A 69 -2.25 -7.95 -8.12
C THR A 69 -2.47 -7.37 -6.73
N HIS A 70 -3.58 -7.73 -6.11
CA HIS A 70 -3.84 -7.53 -4.68
C HIS A 70 -2.92 -8.40 -3.79
N SER A 71 -1.70 -8.71 -4.27
CA SER A 71 -0.75 -9.62 -3.63
C SER A 71 0.24 -8.82 -2.81
N LEU A 72 -0.01 -8.79 -1.51
CA LEU A 72 0.77 -8.04 -0.52
C LEU A 72 2.26 -8.41 -0.56
N ASP A 73 2.58 -9.69 -0.74
CA ASP A 73 3.96 -10.23 -0.76
C ASP A 73 4.81 -9.59 -1.87
N VAL A 74 4.22 -9.44 -3.05
CA VAL A 74 4.89 -8.85 -4.22
C VAL A 74 5.17 -7.37 -3.98
N LEU A 75 4.19 -6.65 -3.42
CA LEU A 75 4.34 -5.24 -3.07
C LEU A 75 5.36 -5.02 -1.94
N LEU A 76 5.40 -5.92 -0.96
CA LEU A 76 6.35 -5.84 0.15
C LEU A 76 7.79 -6.01 -0.35
N LYS A 77 8.03 -7.01 -1.19
CA LYS A 77 9.34 -7.25 -1.82
C LYS A 77 9.81 -6.07 -2.66
N LEU A 78 8.93 -5.52 -3.49
CA LEU A 78 9.26 -4.36 -4.35
C LEU A 78 9.46 -3.07 -3.56
N SER A 79 8.84 -2.94 -2.39
CA SER A 79 9.01 -1.76 -1.53
C SER A 79 10.38 -1.65 -0.87
N GLY A 80 11.13 -2.76 -0.81
CA GLY A 80 12.38 -2.86 -0.05
C GLY A 80 12.19 -2.77 1.47
N ALA A 81 10.96 -3.00 1.96
CA ALA A 81 10.64 -3.02 3.39
C ALA A 81 10.64 -4.44 3.99
N GLU A 82 10.81 -5.47 3.15
CA GLU A 82 10.83 -6.88 3.54
C GLU A 82 11.83 -7.15 4.66
N ASP A 83 13.09 -6.72 4.51
CA ASP A 83 14.13 -6.84 5.54
C ASP A 83 13.73 -6.23 6.89
N LYS A 84 12.96 -5.13 6.90
CA LYS A 84 12.56 -4.46 8.14
C LYS A 84 11.43 -5.17 8.87
N ILE A 85 10.57 -5.88 8.14
CA ILE A 85 9.43 -6.61 8.72
C ILE A 85 9.88 -7.99 9.18
N PHE A 86 10.66 -8.71 8.37
CA PHE A 86 11.18 -10.04 8.74
C PHE A 86 12.15 -9.99 9.92
N TRP A 87 12.93 -8.92 10.08
CA TRP A 87 13.76 -8.72 11.29
C TRP A 87 12.96 -8.56 12.59
N CYS A 88 11.67 -8.22 12.53
CA CYS A 88 10.82 -8.09 13.72
C CYS A 88 10.19 -9.43 14.15
N ASN A 89 10.09 -10.42 13.26
CA ASN A 89 9.57 -11.76 13.57
C ASN A 89 10.65 -12.76 14.00
N GLY A 90 11.90 -12.33 14.11
CA GLY A 90 13.04 -13.13 14.56
C GLY A 90 13.47 -12.86 16.01
N ARG A 91 12.58 -12.36 16.87
CA ARG A 91 12.79 -12.26 18.31
C ARG A 91 11.62 -12.81 19.08
#